data_AF-A0A1G2VXN7-F1
#
_entry.id   AF-A0A1G2VXN7-F1
#
_cell.length_a   1.000
_cell.length_b   1.000
_cell.length_c   1.000
_cell.angle_alpha   90.00
_cell.angle_beta   90.00
_cell.angle_gamma   90.00
#
_symmetry.space_group_name_H-M   'P 1'
#
loop_
_entity.id
_entity.type
_entity.pdbx_description
1 polymer ?
#
loop_
_entity_poly.entity_id
_entity_poly.type
_entity_poly.pdbx_seq_one_letter_code
_entity_poly.pdbx_strand_id
1 'polypeptide(L)'
;MLGVNLLMLKAPQAPAAFDGLPYAALNGSMWTISYEFRCYLLAALLGIVGLYRHKFWYLALTALFVVANFLFLWPIGEVIERAARPSNAILGTPAETVRLTSAFMCGACLKLFPLHYRKSYGVGASLLLLAALFVPGLASVALITVGAYVLFWVANNATWRPLKTINATDDISYGVYLYAWPIGMLLIWYWRDMGLVTHGLLTLFAATTLGFLSWHLVEKRFMRLKSRVGRDRGASSLGDAAPAGTP
;
A
#
# COMPACT_ATOMS: atom_id res chain seq x y z
N MET A 1 13.53 -11.47 -19.97
CA MET A 1 12.59 -10.51 -19.33
C MET A 1 11.86 -11.08 -18.12
N LEU A 2 11.51 -12.38 -18.09
CA LEU A 2 10.78 -13.00 -16.97
C LEU A 2 11.46 -12.82 -15.60
N GLY A 3 12.78 -13.04 -15.50
CA GLY A 3 13.52 -12.92 -14.23
C GLY A 3 13.51 -11.50 -13.62
N VAL A 4 13.65 -10.46 -14.46
CA VAL A 4 13.57 -9.06 -14.01
C VAL A 4 12.15 -8.71 -13.55
N ASN A 5 11.12 -9.24 -14.23
CA ASN A 5 9.73 -9.02 -13.84
C ASN A 5 9.39 -9.68 -12.51
N LEU A 6 9.89 -10.90 -12.26
CA LEU A 6 9.74 -11.59 -10.97
C LEU A 6 10.47 -10.85 -9.86
N LEU A 7 11.72 -10.42 -10.09
CA LEU A 7 12.52 -9.70 -9.12
C LEU A 7 11.93 -8.33 -8.75
N MET A 8 11.23 -7.68 -9.70
CA MET A 8 10.55 -6.40 -9.49
C MET A 8 9.06 -6.54 -9.13
N LEU A 9 8.58 -7.76 -8.84
CA LEU A 9 7.19 -8.09 -8.52
C LEU A 9 6.17 -7.47 -9.49
N LYS A 10 6.44 -7.51 -10.79
CA LYS A 10 5.48 -7.02 -11.78
C LYS A 10 4.33 -7.99 -11.96
N ALA A 11 3.17 -7.44 -12.29
CA ALA A 11 2.02 -8.22 -12.69
C ALA A 11 2.39 -9.15 -13.87
N PRO A 12 2.08 -10.46 -13.78
CA PRO A 12 2.36 -11.39 -14.85
C PRO A 12 1.56 -11.00 -16.09
N GLN A 13 2.22 -11.00 -17.24
CA GLN A 13 1.57 -10.81 -18.53
C GLN A 13 0.94 -12.14 -18.92
N ALA A 14 -0.36 -12.28 -18.72
CA ALA A 14 -1.14 -13.42 -19.21
C ALA A 14 -1.85 -13.01 -20.52
N PRO A 15 -2.10 -13.96 -21.44
CA PRO A 15 -3.10 -13.76 -22.49
C PRO A 15 -4.39 -13.24 -21.86
N ALA A 16 -5.16 -12.43 -22.60
CA ALA A 16 -6.34 -11.75 -22.06
C ALA A 16 -7.33 -12.77 -21.47
N ALA A 17 -7.26 -12.92 -20.14
CA ALA A 17 -7.92 -14.00 -19.41
C ALA A 17 -9.45 -13.88 -19.45
N PHE A 18 -9.95 -12.69 -19.81
CA PHE A 18 -11.37 -12.36 -19.90
C PHE A 18 -11.67 -11.58 -21.20
N ASP A 19 -11.26 -12.12 -22.35
CA ASP A 19 -11.54 -11.53 -23.67
C ASP A 19 -13.04 -11.23 -23.88
N GLY A 20 -13.34 -10.03 -24.38
CA GLY A 20 -14.72 -9.56 -24.59
C GLY A 20 -15.38 -8.91 -23.37
N LEU A 21 -14.67 -8.81 -22.23
CA LEU A 21 -15.04 -7.87 -21.16
C LEU A 21 -14.36 -6.50 -21.36
N PRO A 22 -14.97 -5.39 -20.91
CA PRO A 22 -14.37 -4.05 -21.00
C PRO A 22 -13.01 -3.93 -20.31
N TYR A 23 -12.79 -4.74 -19.26
CA TYR A 23 -11.55 -4.79 -18.50
C TYR A 23 -11.01 -6.23 -18.44
N ALA A 24 -10.40 -6.70 -19.53
CA ALA A 24 -9.93 -8.08 -19.70
C ALA A 24 -8.66 -8.44 -18.89
N ALA A 25 -8.35 -7.72 -17.81
CA ALA A 25 -7.16 -7.95 -17.01
C ALA A 25 -7.34 -9.14 -16.05
N LEU A 26 -6.34 -10.02 -15.97
CA LEU A 26 -6.34 -11.17 -15.05
C LEU A 26 -6.46 -10.72 -13.59
N ASN A 27 -5.67 -9.73 -13.20
CA ASN A 27 -5.71 -9.15 -11.87
C ASN A 27 -5.34 -7.66 -11.90
N GLY A 28 -6.37 -6.81 -11.91
CA GLY A 28 -6.24 -5.36 -11.92
C GLY A 28 -5.81 -4.77 -10.59
N SER A 29 -5.76 -5.54 -9.50
CA SER A 29 -5.21 -5.06 -8.23
C SER A 29 -3.68 -5.01 -8.27
N MET A 30 -3.03 -6.04 -8.83
CA MET A 30 -1.58 -6.32 -8.67
C MET A 30 -0.61 -5.20 -9.07
N TRP A 31 -1.04 -4.22 -9.86
CA TRP A 31 -0.15 -3.15 -10.36
C TRP A 31 0.48 -2.31 -9.24
N THR A 32 -0.16 -2.15 -8.07
CA THR A 32 0.43 -1.36 -6.97
C THR A 32 1.50 -2.12 -6.17
N ILE A 33 1.56 -3.47 -6.27
CA ILE A 33 2.49 -4.30 -5.48
C ILE A 33 3.94 -3.95 -5.79
N SER A 34 4.28 -3.72 -7.06
CA SER A 34 5.65 -3.33 -7.43
C SER A 34 6.05 -1.97 -6.85
N TYR A 35 5.09 -1.06 -6.67
CA TYR A 35 5.35 0.24 -6.03
C TYR A 35 5.48 0.11 -4.52
N GLU A 36 4.63 -0.70 -3.89
CA GLU A 36 4.69 -1.00 -2.46
C GLU A 36 6.04 -1.63 -2.09
N PHE A 37 6.49 -2.63 -2.85
CA PHE A 37 7.79 -3.26 -2.66
C PHE A 37 8.94 -2.25 -2.66
N ARG A 38 8.92 -1.29 -3.60
CA ARG A 38 9.93 -0.22 -3.66
C ARG A 38 9.83 0.77 -2.51
N CYS A 39 8.62 1.05 -2.02
CA CYS A 39 8.45 1.87 -0.82
C CYS A 39 9.08 1.20 0.40
N TYR A 40 9.00 -0.12 0.53
CA TYR A 40 9.72 -0.85 1.58
C TYR A 40 11.24 -0.82 1.40
N LEU A 41 11.75 -0.96 0.15
CA LEU A 41 13.17 -0.79 -0.12
C LEU A 41 13.64 0.63 0.24
N LEU A 42 12.89 1.65 -0.17
CA LEU A 42 13.13 3.05 0.19
C LEU A 42 13.12 3.21 1.72
N ALA A 43 12.13 2.67 2.41
CA ALA A 43 12.04 2.74 3.87
C ALA A 43 13.25 2.10 4.56
N ALA A 44 13.70 0.94 4.07
CA ALA A 44 14.91 0.29 4.56
C ALA A 44 16.17 1.16 4.34
N LEU A 45 16.33 1.73 3.14
CA LEU A 45 17.44 2.64 2.83
C LEU A 45 17.43 3.89 3.71
N LEU A 46 16.27 4.54 3.85
CA LEU A 46 16.12 5.71 4.72
C LEU A 46 16.38 5.38 6.20
N GLY A 47 16.05 4.15 6.62
CA GLY A 47 16.39 3.61 7.93
C GLY A 47 17.89 3.43 8.13
N ILE A 48 18.59 2.84 7.16
CA ILE A 48 20.06 2.64 7.18
C ILE A 48 20.80 3.98 7.23
N VAL A 49 20.37 4.95 6.42
CA VAL A 49 20.92 6.32 6.42
C VAL A 49 20.58 7.07 7.72
N GLY A 50 19.62 6.59 8.50
CA GLY A 50 19.22 7.21 9.77
C GLY A 50 18.31 8.43 9.60
N LEU A 51 17.68 8.62 8.43
CA LEU A 51 16.84 9.79 8.15
C LEU A 51 15.65 9.89 9.10
N TYR A 52 15.15 8.77 9.64
CA TYR A 52 14.08 8.74 10.64
C TYR A 52 14.44 9.42 11.96
N ARG A 53 15.74 9.57 12.28
CA ARG A 53 16.20 10.35 13.44
C ARG A 53 16.06 11.85 13.20
N HIS A 54 16.09 12.27 11.93
CA HIS A 54 15.98 13.65 11.48
C HIS A 54 14.58 13.94 10.93
N LYS A 55 13.57 13.88 11.81
CA LYS A 55 12.15 13.93 11.44
C LYS A 55 11.77 15.12 10.54
N PHE A 56 12.39 16.29 10.73
CA PHE A 56 12.15 17.47 9.89
C PHE A 56 12.65 17.30 8.45
N TRP A 57 13.79 16.63 8.24
CA TRP A 57 14.27 16.31 6.90
C TRP A 57 13.38 15.28 6.21
N TYR A 58 12.88 14.29 6.96
CA TYR A 58 11.88 13.35 6.44
C TYR A 58 10.57 14.06 6.05
N LEU A 59 10.11 15.02 6.88
CA LEU A 59 8.93 15.84 6.59
C LEU A 59 9.16 16.71 5.35
N ALA A 60 10.32 17.36 5.23
CA ALA A 60 10.66 18.18 4.07
C ALA A 60 10.70 17.35 2.78
N LEU A 61 11.28 16.15 2.83
CA LEU A 61 11.27 15.21 1.70
C LEU A 61 9.85 14.76 1.36
N THR A 62 9.02 14.47 2.35
CA THR A 62 7.60 14.12 2.14
C THR A 62 6.85 15.28 1.48
N ALA A 63 7.04 16.50 1.97
CA ALA A 63 6.44 17.70 1.41
C ALA A 63 6.89 17.93 -0.05
N LEU A 64 8.17 17.70 -0.37
CA LEU A 64 8.68 17.76 -1.73
C LEU A 64 7.94 16.78 -2.66
N PHE A 65 7.77 15.52 -2.23
CA PHE A 65 7.02 14.52 -3.01
C PHE A 65 5.54 14.86 -3.15
N VAL A 66 4.91 15.40 -2.10
CA VAL A 66 3.53 15.89 -2.16
C VAL A 66 3.40 17.03 -3.17
N VAL A 67 4.30 18.02 -3.13
CA VAL A 67 4.30 19.15 -4.07
C VAL A 67 4.60 18.68 -5.50
N ALA A 68 5.47 17.69 -5.68
CA ALA A 68 5.79 17.14 -6.99
C ALA A 68 4.58 16.52 -7.70
N ASN A 69 3.50 16.15 -6.99
CA ASN A 69 2.26 15.69 -7.62
C ASN A 69 1.63 16.78 -8.51
N PHE A 70 1.80 18.06 -8.17
CA PHE A 70 1.26 19.17 -8.97
C PHE A 70 1.98 19.36 -10.31
N LEU A 71 3.22 18.88 -10.45
CA LEU A 71 3.96 18.93 -11.72
C LEU A 71 3.25 18.14 -12.82
N PHE A 72 2.55 17.07 -12.44
CA PHE A 72 1.81 16.20 -13.36
C PHE A 72 0.44 16.75 -13.77
N LEU A 73 0.01 17.89 -13.20
CA LEU A 73 -1.17 18.63 -13.65
C LEU A 73 -0.84 19.65 -14.76
N TRP A 74 0.43 19.87 -15.03
CA TRP A 74 0.92 20.83 -16.01
C TRP A 74 1.53 20.12 -17.22
N PRO A 75 1.68 20.80 -18.37
CA PRO A 75 2.25 20.19 -19.58
C PRO A 75 3.65 19.58 -19.38
N ILE A 76 4.42 20.07 -18.41
CA ILE A 76 5.71 19.50 -18.03
C ILE A 76 5.60 18.04 -17.57
N GLY A 77 4.47 17.67 -16.94
CA GLY A 77 4.17 16.31 -16.54
C GLY A 77 4.17 15.34 -17.73
N GLU A 78 3.52 15.71 -18.83
CA GLU A 78 3.52 14.89 -20.04
C GLU A 78 4.93 14.73 -20.63
N VAL A 79 5.75 15.78 -20.58
CA VAL A 79 7.14 15.72 -21.04
C VAL A 79 7.94 14.72 -20.20
N ILE A 80 7.79 14.77 -18.87
CA ILE A 80 8.43 13.85 -17.94
C ILE A 80 7.97 12.40 -18.22
N GLU A 81 6.67 12.18 -18.40
CA GLU A 81 6.14 10.85 -18.71
C GLU A 81 6.67 10.30 -20.04
N ARG A 82 6.69 11.13 -21.09
CA ARG A 82 7.22 10.76 -22.41
C ARG A 82 8.70 10.41 -22.35
N ALA A 83 9.50 11.23 -21.64
CA ALA A 83 10.92 10.98 -21.45
C ALA A 83 11.19 9.67 -20.67
N ALA A 84 10.32 9.34 -19.70
CA ALA A 84 10.43 8.14 -18.89
C ALA A 84 9.84 6.86 -19.55
N ARG A 85 9.13 6.96 -20.69
CA ARG A 85 8.50 5.81 -21.37
C ARG A 85 9.39 4.56 -21.50
N PRO A 86 10.69 4.67 -21.88
CA PRO A 86 11.55 3.50 -21.99
C PRO A 86 11.75 2.75 -20.66
N SER A 87 11.75 3.50 -19.55
CA SER A 87 11.94 2.95 -18.21
C SER A 87 10.62 2.61 -17.52
N ASN A 88 9.47 3.11 -17.98
CA ASN A 88 8.14 2.74 -17.45
C ASN A 88 7.90 1.23 -17.48
N ALA A 89 8.46 0.58 -18.50
CA ALA A 89 8.74 -0.86 -18.58
C ALA A 89 9.04 -1.49 -17.22
N ILE A 90 10.02 -0.91 -16.54
CA ILE A 90 10.69 -1.40 -15.34
C ILE A 90 10.18 -0.67 -14.10
N LEU A 91 10.13 0.65 -14.13
CA LEU A 91 9.88 1.55 -13.00
C LEU A 91 8.40 1.97 -12.88
N GLY A 92 7.53 1.58 -13.79
CA GLY A 92 6.17 2.12 -13.82
C GLY A 92 6.16 3.61 -14.16
N THR A 93 5.00 4.26 -14.16
CA THR A 93 4.91 5.67 -14.54
C THR A 93 5.46 6.60 -13.45
N PRO A 94 6.12 7.72 -13.82
CA PRO A 94 6.60 8.71 -12.86
C PRO A 94 5.48 9.30 -11.99
N ALA A 95 4.33 9.59 -12.58
CA ALA A 95 3.17 10.13 -11.87
C ALA A 95 2.72 9.20 -10.73
N GLU A 96 2.57 7.90 -11.02
CA GLU A 96 2.19 6.90 -10.01
C GLU A 96 3.28 6.67 -8.98
N THR A 97 4.55 6.70 -9.40
CA THR A 97 5.68 6.60 -8.47
C THR A 97 5.64 7.72 -7.46
N VAL A 98 5.48 8.97 -7.91
CA VAL A 98 5.42 10.15 -7.04
C VAL A 98 4.17 10.11 -6.15
N ARG A 99 3.02 9.73 -6.70
CA ARG A 99 1.74 9.66 -5.98
C ARG A 99 1.73 8.59 -4.88
N LEU A 100 2.18 7.37 -5.19
CA LEU A 100 2.16 6.26 -4.24
C LEU A 100 3.28 6.39 -3.20
N THR A 101 4.44 6.91 -3.61
CA THR A 101 5.54 7.20 -2.65
C THR A 101 5.14 8.32 -1.70
N SER A 102 4.49 9.39 -2.18
CA SER A 102 4.00 10.45 -1.29
C SER A 102 2.93 9.93 -0.32
N ALA A 103 2.00 9.07 -0.77
CA ALA A 103 1.04 8.40 0.10
C ALA A 103 1.71 7.60 1.23
N PHE A 104 2.70 6.77 0.88
CA PHE A 104 3.47 5.98 1.84
C PHE A 104 4.21 6.87 2.86
N MET A 105 4.87 7.92 2.37
CA MET A 105 5.64 8.84 3.21
C MET A 105 4.76 9.70 4.12
N CYS A 106 3.56 10.09 3.67
CA CYS A 106 2.57 10.77 4.50
C CYS A 106 2.12 9.89 5.67
N GLY A 107 1.84 8.61 5.43
CA GLY A 107 1.51 7.65 6.49
C GLY A 107 2.65 7.49 7.51
N ALA A 108 3.90 7.38 7.03
CA ALA A 108 5.06 7.33 7.89
C ALA A 108 5.29 8.63 8.69
N CYS A 109 5.04 9.81 8.10
CA CYS A 109 5.07 11.09 8.80
C CYS A 109 4.09 11.12 9.99
N LEU A 110 2.84 10.66 9.80
CA LEU A 110 1.85 10.60 10.89
C LEU A 110 2.29 9.69 12.04
N LYS A 111 3.10 8.66 11.75
CA LYS A 111 3.71 7.82 12.79
C LYS A 111 4.89 8.50 13.48
N LEU A 112 5.72 9.24 12.75
CA LEU A 112 6.91 9.93 13.28
C LEU A 112 6.55 11.18 14.11
N PHE A 113 5.47 11.85 13.73
CA PHE A 113 4.89 13.02 14.37
C PHE A 113 3.52 12.65 14.95
N PRO A 114 3.47 12.09 16.17
CA PRO A 114 2.20 11.70 16.77
C PRO A 114 1.32 12.93 16.96
N LEU A 115 0.16 12.93 16.32
CA LEU A 115 -0.83 13.99 16.41
C LEU A 115 -1.90 13.66 17.45
N HIS A 116 -2.51 14.70 18.02
CA HIS A 116 -3.69 14.55 18.86
C HIS A 116 -4.95 14.47 17.97
N TYR A 117 -5.58 13.31 17.93
CA TYR A 117 -6.75 13.04 17.09
C TYR A 117 -8.07 13.50 17.73
N ARG A 118 -8.25 14.82 17.88
CA ARG A 118 -9.49 15.42 18.43
C ARG A 118 -10.67 15.28 17.46
N LYS A 119 -11.89 15.10 18.00
CA LYS A 119 -13.12 14.97 17.20
C LYS A 119 -13.36 16.15 16.25
N SER A 120 -13.16 17.39 16.71
CA SER A 120 -13.39 18.60 15.90
C SER A 120 -12.45 18.67 14.69
N TYR A 121 -11.17 18.34 14.87
CA TYR A 121 -10.20 18.30 13.77
C TYR A 121 -10.50 17.17 12.79
N GLY A 122 -10.93 16.01 13.28
CA GLY A 122 -11.36 14.91 12.44
C GLY A 122 -12.54 15.27 11.54
N VAL A 123 -13.61 15.81 12.12
CA VAL A 123 -14.81 16.25 11.36
C VAL A 123 -14.43 17.36 10.37
N GLY A 124 -13.66 18.36 10.80
CA GLY A 124 -13.19 19.44 9.92
C GLY A 124 -12.33 18.91 8.76
N ALA A 125 -11.43 17.97 9.03
CA ALA A 125 -10.61 17.32 8.01
C ALA A 125 -11.45 16.45 7.07
N SER A 126 -12.47 15.74 7.56
CA SER A 126 -13.39 14.97 6.71
C SER A 126 -14.19 15.87 5.78
N LEU A 127 -14.69 17.01 6.27
CA LEU A 127 -15.40 17.99 5.44
C LEU A 127 -14.46 18.64 4.41
N LEU A 128 -13.24 19.00 4.82
CA LEU A 128 -12.22 19.52 3.92
C LEU A 128 -11.85 18.51 2.84
N LEU A 129 -11.65 17.24 3.21
CA LEU A 129 -11.39 16.15 2.27
C LEU A 129 -12.55 16.02 1.28
N LEU A 130 -13.79 15.94 1.77
CA LEU A 130 -14.98 15.82 0.93
C LEU A 130 -15.06 16.98 -0.08
N ALA A 131 -14.86 18.22 0.37
CA ALA A 131 -14.84 19.39 -0.51
C ALA A 131 -13.69 19.31 -1.54
N ALA A 132 -12.50 18.93 -1.12
CA ALA A 132 -11.33 18.83 -1.99
C ALA A 132 -11.43 17.71 -3.03
N LEU A 133 -12.19 16.64 -2.77
CA LEU A 133 -12.45 15.57 -3.73
C LEU A 133 -13.26 16.05 -4.95
N PHE A 134 -14.02 17.15 -4.83
CA PHE A 134 -14.73 17.77 -5.95
C PHE A 134 -13.84 18.73 -6.77
N VAL A 135 -12.59 18.94 -6.37
CA VAL A 135 -11.62 19.76 -7.11
C VAL A 135 -10.57 18.84 -7.74
N PRO A 136 -10.63 18.54 -9.05
CA PRO A 136 -9.78 17.53 -9.69
C PRO A 136 -8.28 17.70 -9.44
N GLY A 137 -7.78 18.94 -9.43
CA GLY A 137 -6.37 19.24 -9.16
C GLY A 137 -5.94 19.05 -7.71
N LEU A 138 -6.88 18.99 -6.76
CA LEU A 138 -6.59 18.80 -5.33
C LEU A 138 -6.95 17.40 -4.85
N ALA A 139 -7.86 16.69 -5.51
CA ALA A 139 -8.42 15.43 -5.03
C ALA A 139 -7.36 14.39 -4.64
N SER A 140 -6.36 14.18 -5.51
CA SER A 140 -5.25 13.23 -5.25
C SER A 140 -4.42 13.64 -4.03
N VAL A 141 -3.97 14.90 -3.98
CA VAL A 141 -3.12 15.42 -2.90
C VAL A 141 -3.89 15.48 -1.58
N ALA A 142 -5.16 15.86 -1.61
CA ALA A 142 -6.04 15.87 -0.45
C ALA A 142 -6.25 14.46 0.10
N LEU A 143 -6.45 13.46 -0.77
CA LEU A 143 -6.57 12.06 -0.36
C LEU A 143 -5.27 11.54 0.30
N ILE A 144 -4.11 11.87 -0.28
CA ILE A 144 -2.80 11.51 0.26
C ILE A 144 -2.54 12.14 1.64
N THR A 145 -2.89 13.41 1.81
CA THR A 145 -2.54 14.18 3.01
C THR A 145 -3.67 14.19 4.05
N VAL A 146 -4.76 14.91 3.75
CA VAL A 146 -5.94 15.02 4.61
C VAL A 146 -6.62 13.66 4.77
N GLY A 147 -6.70 12.86 3.71
CA GLY A 147 -7.24 11.51 3.77
C GLY A 147 -6.44 10.58 4.68
N ALA A 148 -5.11 10.65 4.66
CA ALA A 148 -4.28 9.91 5.63
C ALA A 148 -4.56 10.37 7.08
N TYR A 149 -4.69 11.67 7.32
CA TYR A 149 -5.07 12.18 8.64
C TYR A 149 -6.45 11.65 9.08
N VAL A 150 -7.46 11.73 8.21
CA VAL A 150 -8.82 11.23 8.49
C VAL A 150 -8.79 9.74 8.78
N LEU A 151 -8.03 8.95 8.00
CA LEU A 151 -7.88 7.52 8.22
C LEU A 151 -7.31 7.21 9.62
N PHE A 152 -6.23 7.91 10.02
CA PHE A 152 -5.65 7.75 11.35
C PHE A 152 -6.59 8.27 12.44
N TRP A 153 -7.33 9.34 12.20
CA TRP A 153 -8.33 9.85 13.14
C TRP A 153 -9.43 8.81 13.38
N VAL A 154 -9.97 8.20 12.33
CA VAL A 154 -10.95 7.10 12.43
C VAL A 154 -10.33 5.92 13.17
N ALA A 155 -9.13 5.49 12.80
CA ALA A 155 -8.47 4.35 13.44
C ALA A 155 -8.25 4.56 14.95
N ASN A 156 -7.91 5.77 15.39
CA ASN A 156 -7.68 6.09 16.80
C ASN A 156 -8.97 6.37 17.59
N ASN A 157 -10.04 6.83 16.93
CA ASN A 157 -11.31 7.19 17.60
C ASN A 157 -12.42 6.14 17.43
N ALA A 158 -12.23 5.13 16.58
CA ALA A 158 -13.20 4.05 16.42
C ALA A 158 -13.44 3.36 17.77
N THR A 159 -14.70 3.27 18.19
CA THR A 159 -15.10 2.59 19.43
C THR A 159 -15.72 1.22 19.18
N TRP A 160 -16.21 0.98 17.96
CA TRP A 160 -16.87 -0.26 17.58
C TRP A 160 -15.86 -1.43 17.54
N ARG A 161 -16.13 -2.47 18.33
CA ARG A 161 -15.20 -3.59 18.55
C ARG A 161 -14.77 -4.30 17.26
N PRO A 162 -15.67 -4.65 16.32
CA PRO A 162 -15.29 -5.31 15.08
C PRO A 162 -14.20 -4.56 14.31
N LEU A 163 -14.27 -3.23 14.19
CA LEU A 163 -13.23 -2.45 13.50
C LEU A 163 -11.86 -2.50 14.19
N LYS A 164 -11.82 -2.72 15.50
CA LYS A 164 -10.56 -2.88 16.24
C LYS A 164 -9.98 -4.29 16.12
N THR A 165 -10.82 -5.29 15.86
CA THR A 165 -10.43 -6.70 15.85
C THR A 165 -10.25 -7.27 14.44
N ILE A 166 -10.87 -6.65 13.43
CA ILE A 166 -10.64 -7.02 12.03
C ILE A 166 -9.14 -6.88 11.73
N ASN A 167 -8.55 -7.93 11.19
CA ASN A 167 -7.14 -8.04 10.87
C ASN A 167 -6.17 -7.89 12.05
N ALA A 168 -6.65 -7.89 13.30
CA ALA A 168 -5.78 -7.77 14.48
C ALA A 168 -5.01 -9.07 14.76
N THR A 169 -5.64 -10.22 14.50
CA THR A 169 -5.04 -11.56 14.71
C THR A 169 -4.69 -12.27 13.41
N ASP A 170 -5.50 -12.05 12.37
CA ASP A 170 -5.35 -12.69 11.07
C ASP A 170 -5.35 -11.62 9.98
N ASP A 171 -4.19 -11.36 9.38
CA ASP A 171 -4.05 -10.31 8.37
C ASP A 171 -4.52 -10.80 7.00
N ILE A 172 -5.85 -10.86 6.84
CA ILE A 172 -6.46 -11.33 5.60
C ILE A 172 -6.56 -10.23 4.53
N SER A 173 -6.18 -8.99 4.88
CA SER A 173 -6.35 -7.80 4.04
C SER A 173 -5.65 -7.96 2.69
N TYR A 174 -4.42 -8.49 2.72
CA TYR A 174 -3.61 -8.73 1.54
C TYR A 174 -4.26 -9.77 0.61
N GLY A 175 -4.78 -10.86 1.18
CA GLY A 175 -5.51 -11.88 0.41
C GLY A 175 -6.79 -11.35 -0.22
N VAL A 176 -7.60 -10.60 0.54
CA VAL A 176 -8.82 -9.96 0.01
C VAL A 176 -8.49 -9.05 -1.17
N TYR A 177 -7.46 -8.22 -1.04
CA TYR A 177 -7.00 -7.33 -2.09
C TYR A 177 -6.56 -8.07 -3.36
N LEU A 178 -5.85 -9.20 -3.22
CA LEU A 178 -5.41 -10.02 -4.34
C LEU A 178 -6.54 -10.79 -5.02
N TYR A 179 -7.47 -11.37 -4.25
CA TYR A 179 -8.49 -12.27 -4.78
C TYR A 179 -9.77 -11.55 -5.24
N ALA A 180 -10.05 -10.34 -4.77
CA ALA A 180 -11.28 -9.61 -5.13
C ALA A 180 -11.44 -9.40 -6.64
N TRP A 181 -10.37 -9.00 -7.34
CA TRP A 181 -10.44 -8.78 -8.79
C TRP A 181 -10.74 -10.07 -9.59
N PRO A 182 -9.92 -11.14 -9.49
CA PRO A 182 -10.18 -12.34 -10.28
C PRO A 182 -11.52 -13.00 -9.94
N ILE A 183 -11.95 -12.97 -8.67
CA ILE A 183 -13.30 -13.43 -8.30
C ILE A 183 -14.36 -12.57 -8.99
N GLY A 184 -14.25 -11.24 -8.88
CA GLY A 184 -15.21 -10.32 -9.49
C GLY A 184 -15.32 -10.51 -11.01
N MET A 185 -14.19 -10.74 -11.69
CA MET A 185 -14.16 -11.01 -13.12
C MET A 185 -14.75 -12.38 -13.48
N LEU A 186 -14.44 -13.43 -12.72
CA LEU A 186 -15.07 -14.74 -12.91
C LEU A 186 -16.59 -14.68 -12.74
N LEU A 187 -17.06 -13.93 -11.73
CA LEU A 187 -18.49 -13.75 -11.51
C LEU A 187 -19.16 -13.04 -12.70
N ILE A 188 -18.57 -11.98 -13.24
CA ILE A 188 -19.08 -11.29 -14.43
C ILE A 188 -19.01 -12.19 -15.67
N TRP A 189 -17.94 -12.99 -15.80
CA TRP A 189 -17.73 -13.88 -16.92
C TRP A 189 -18.84 -14.92 -17.05
N TYR A 190 -19.22 -15.56 -15.93
CA TYR A 190 -20.26 -16.60 -15.93
C TYR A 190 -21.67 -16.04 -15.73
N TRP A 191 -21.83 -14.92 -15.02
CA TRP A 191 -23.13 -14.32 -14.70
C TRP A 191 -23.14 -12.82 -14.99
N ARG A 192 -23.28 -12.48 -16.28
CA ARG A 192 -23.25 -11.10 -16.78
C ARG A 192 -24.41 -10.23 -16.28
N ASP A 193 -25.58 -10.83 -16.07
CA ASP A 193 -26.81 -10.10 -15.70
C ASP A 193 -26.96 -9.90 -14.18
N MET A 194 -25.93 -10.22 -13.40
CA MET A 194 -25.98 -10.11 -11.95
C MET A 194 -26.01 -8.64 -11.51
N GLY A 195 -26.99 -8.28 -10.67
CA GLY A 195 -27.09 -6.93 -10.11
C GLY A 195 -25.87 -6.55 -9.26
N LEU A 196 -25.51 -5.26 -9.29
CA LEU A 196 -24.30 -4.70 -8.66
C LEU A 196 -24.14 -5.10 -7.18
N VAL A 197 -25.22 -5.03 -6.39
CA VAL A 197 -25.18 -5.37 -4.96
C VAL A 197 -24.86 -6.85 -4.76
N THR A 198 -25.45 -7.73 -5.56
CA THR A 198 -25.22 -9.19 -5.47
C THR A 198 -23.80 -9.51 -5.88
N HIS A 199 -23.33 -8.91 -6.98
CA HIS A 199 -21.93 -9.04 -7.44
C HIS A 199 -20.95 -8.59 -6.36
N GLY A 200 -21.16 -7.42 -5.75
CA GLY A 200 -20.31 -6.89 -4.69
C GLY A 200 -20.28 -7.77 -3.44
N LEU A 201 -21.44 -8.24 -2.97
CA LEU A 201 -21.52 -9.10 -1.79
C LEU A 201 -20.87 -10.47 -2.02
N LEU A 202 -21.11 -11.10 -3.18
CA LEU A 202 -20.48 -12.38 -3.52
C LEU A 202 -18.97 -12.23 -3.67
N THR A 203 -18.51 -11.16 -4.33
CA THR A 203 -17.08 -10.86 -4.47
C THR A 203 -16.44 -10.68 -3.09
N LEU A 204 -17.05 -9.87 -2.21
CA LEU A 204 -16.54 -9.63 -0.86
C LEU A 204 -16.47 -10.92 -0.03
N PHE A 205 -17.55 -11.72 -0.05
CA PHE A 205 -17.63 -12.97 0.70
C PHE A 205 -16.58 -13.99 0.22
N ALA A 206 -16.51 -14.23 -1.09
CA ALA A 206 -15.55 -15.17 -1.66
C ALA A 206 -14.10 -14.70 -1.48
N ALA A 207 -13.82 -13.40 -1.67
CA ALA A 207 -12.47 -12.86 -1.52
C ALA A 207 -12.00 -12.89 -0.06
N THR A 208 -12.91 -12.65 0.88
CA THR A 208 -12.65 -12.78 2.33
C THR A 208 -12.40 -14.22 2.72
N THR A 209 -13.16 -15.16 2.16
CA THR A 209 -12.96 -16.60 2.40
C THR A 209 -11.60 -17.06 1.87
N LEU A 210 -11.26 -16.73 0.62
CA LEU A 210 -9.95 -17.07 0.05
C LEU A 210 -8.80 -16.34 0.74
N GLY A 211 -8.98 -15.08 1.13
CA GLY A 211 -8.01 -14.32 1.90
C GLY A 211 -7.74 -14.96 3.26
N PHE A 212 -8.78 -15.42 3.95
CA PHE A 212 -8.67 -16.15 5.20
C PHE A 212 -7.93 -17.49 5.05
N LEU A 213 -8.26 -18.27 4.00
CA LEU A 213 -7.56 -19.51 3.69
C LEU A 213 -6.08 -19.25 3.35
N SER A 214 -5.80 -18.24 2.52
CA SER A 214 -4.45 -17.86 2.13
C SER A 214 -3.60 -17.47 3.34
N TRP A 215 -4.15 -16.68 4.27
CA TRP A 215 -3.47 -16.32 5.50
C TRP A 215 -3.10 -17.57 6.32
N HIS A 216 -4.04 -18.49 6.54
CA HIS A 216 -3.82 -19.67 7.39
C HIS A 216 -2.92 -20.73 6.76
N LEU A 217 -3.02 -20.91 5.44
CA LEU A 217 -2.31 -21.97 4.71
C LEU A 217 -0.92 -21.53 4.25
N VAL A 218 -0.73 -20.24 3.98
CA VAL A 218 0.51 -19.69 3.40
C VAL A 218 1.14 -18.70 4.37
N GLU A 219 0.53 -17.53 4.54
CA GLU A 219 1.20 -16.36 5.12
C GLU A 219 1.61 -16.55 6.59
N LYS A 220 0.69 -17.05 7.42
CA LYS A 220 0.93 -17.34 8.84
C LYS A 220 2.06 -18.34 9.04
N ARG A 221 2.28 -19.26 8.09
CA ARG A 221 3.38 -20.23 8.13
C ARG A 221 4.72 -19.56 7.82
N PHE A 222 4.78 -18.72 6.78
CA PHE A 222 6.00 -17.96 6.44
C PHE A 222 6.39 -16.96 7.53
N MET A 223 5.42 -16.30 8.16
CA MET A 223 5.69 -15.37 9.27
C MET A 223 6.28 -16.08 10.50
N ARG A 224 5.88 -17.32 10.78
CA ARG A 224 6.48 -18.15 11.85
C ARG A 224 7.92 -18.57 11.55
N LEU A 225 8.31 -18.68 10.29
CA LEU A 225 9.70 -18.97 9.91
C LEU A 225 10.60 -17.74 10.13
N LYS A 226 10.10 -16.54 9.83
CA LYS A 226 10.81 -15.27 10.08
C LYS A 226 11.16 -15.08 11.56
N SER A 227 10.24 -15.39 12.47
CA SER A 227 10.49 -15.22 13.91
C SER A 227 11.55 -16.17 14.47
N ARG A 228 11.75 -17.33 13.84
CA ARG A 228 12.82 -18.28 14.21
C ARG A 228 14.19 -17.77 13.78
N VAL A 229 14.33 -17.38 12.52
CA VAL A 229 15.60 -16.84 11.97
C VAL A 229 16.05 -15.56 12.69
N GLY A 230 15.12 -14.68 13.07
CA GLY A 230 15.42 -13.48 13.84
C GLY A 230 15.83 -13.75 15.29
N ARG A 231 15.28 -14.80 15.92
CA ARG A 231 15.61 -15.21 17.29
C ARG A 231 16.97 -15.92 17.35
N ASP A 232 17.29 -16.74 16.36
CA ASP A 232 18.59 -17.43 16.27
C ASP A 232 19.75 -16.45 16.05
N ARG A 233 19.55 -15.39 15.23
CA ARG A 233 20.55 -14.31 15.05
C ARG A 233 20.72 -13.41 16.28
N GLY A 234 19.65 -13.20 17.05
CA GLY A 234 19.72 -12.45 18.31
C GLY A 234 20.39 -13.26 19.43
N ALA A 235 20.22 -14.58 19.44
CA ALA A 235 20.88 -15.48 20.38
C ALA A 235 22.38 -15.65 20.06
N SER A 236 22.77 -15.70 18.77
CA SER A 236 24.19 -15.76 18.38
C SER A 236 24.95 -14.47 18.71
N SER A 237 24.33 -13.29 18.63
CA SER A 237 24.97 -12.02 19.00
C SER A 237 25.17 -11.82 20.52
N LEU A 238 24.48 -12.60 21.34
CA LEU A 238 24.62 -12.57 22.81
C LEU A 238 25.59 -13.64 23.33
N GLY A 239 25.95 -14.64 22.51
CA GLY A 239 26.91 -15.68 22.85
C GLY A 239 28.38 -15.25 22.74
N ASP A 240 28.67 -14.23 21.92
CA ASP A 240 30.05 -13.73 21.70
C ASP A 240 30.47 -12.61 22.68
N ALA A 241 29.57 -12.20 23.59
CA ALA A 241 29.85 -11.21 24.63
C ALA A 241 29.98 -11.87 26.01
N ALA A 242 30.83 -12.89 26.14
CA ALA A 242 31.29 -13.34 27.45
C ALA A 242 32.39 -12.38 27.95
N PRO A 243 32.33 -11.86 29.20
CA PRO A 243 33.35 -10.97 29.71
C PRO A 243 34.65 -11.77 29.88
N ALA A 244 35.73 -11.27 29.28
CA ALA A 244 37.09 -11.66 29.61
C ALA A 244 37.28 -11.42 31.11
N GLY A 245 37.22 -12.51 31.87
CA GLY A 245 37.67 -12.52 33.25
C GLY A 245 39.17 -12.23 33.28
N THR A 246 39.55 -11.25 34.08
CA THR A 246 40.93 -11.04 34.51
C THR A 246 40.91 -10.61 35.98
N PRO A 247 41.99 -10.85 36.72
CA PRO A 247 42.82 -12.06 36.83
C PRO A 247 42.48 -12.90 38.07
#